data_AF-A0A6L8KYI0-F1
#
_entry.id   AF-A0A6L8KYI0-F1
#
_cell.length_a   1.000
_cell.length_b   1.000
_cell.length_c   1.000
_cell.angle_alpha   90.00
_cell.angle_beta   90.00
_cell.angle_gamma   90.00
#
_symmetry.space_group_name_H-M   'P 1'
#
loop_
_entity.id
_entity.type
_entity.pdbx_description
1 polymer ?
#
loop_
_entity_poly.entity_id
_entity_poly.type
_entity_poly.pdbx_seq_one_letter_code
_entity_poly.pdbx_strand_id
1 'polypeptide(L)'
;MTFEINVDIGAADAVLREAAAKLQRPAPLMRAIATELASITALNFLAQGRPHWLGLKHPSARRTNGMILQDTGRLRDSVTPFHTDDSAGVGSNLVYAAIQHLGGQTRPHTILPKNKRALAFNGRVVKKVNHPGSKLPARPFLPMGANGELQFEAEVELRSMAQEYLRSALET
;
A
#
# COMPACT_ATOMS: atom_id res chain seq x y z
N MET A 1 30.66 -52.71 -22.67
CA MET A 1 29.51 -52.53 -23.56
C MET A 1 28.79 -51.29 -23.07
N THR A 2 28.84 -50.20 -23.83
CA THR A 2 28.29 -48.89 -23.44
C THR A 2 26.99 -48.69 -24.19
N PHE A 3 25.92 -48.34 -23.47
CA PHE A 3 24.65 -47.96 -24.07
C PHE A 3 24.52 -46.43 -24.00
N GLU A 4 24.02 -45.85 -25.08
CA GLU A 4 23.81 -44.41 -25.21
C GLU A 4 22.31 -44.18 -25.50
N ILE A 5 21.70 -43.23 -24.79
CA ILE A 5 20.29 -42.87 -24.96
C ILE A 5 20.25 -41.46 -25.55
N ASN A 6 19.64 -41.32 -26.73
CA ASN A 6 19.36 -40.03 -27.35
C ASN A 6 17.88 -39.69 -27.15
N VAL A 7 17.60 -38.59 -26.46
CA VAL A 7 16.23 -38.11 -26.19
C VAL A 7 15.91 -36.94 -27.11
N ASP A 8 14.81 -37.06 -27.87
CA ASP A 8 14.25 -35.94 -28.63
C ASP A 8 13.53 -34.98 -27.69
N ILE A 9 13.89 -33.70 -27.77
CA ILE A 9 13.33 -32.62 -26.93
C ILE A 9 12.37 -31.71 -27.70
N GLY A 10 12.01 -32.02 -28.94
CA GLY A 10 11.15 -31.15 -29.77
C GLY A 10 9.81 -30.80 -29.12
N ALA A 11 9.16 -31.78 -28.47
CA ALA A 11 7.92 -31.55 -27.73
C ALA A 11 8.12 -30.65 -26.50
N ALA A 12 9.24 -30.81 -25.78
CA ALA A 12 9.58 -29.98 -24.64
C ALA A 12 9.92 -28.54 -25.07
N ASP A 13 10.64 -28.35 -26.17
CA ASP A 13 10.96 -27.02 -26.73
C ASP A 13 9.69 -26.27 -27.16
N ALA A 14 8.72 -26.97 -27.75
CA ALA A 14 7.44 -26.37 -28.14
C ALA A 14 6.67 -25.80 -26.92
N VAL A 15 6.55 -26.58 -25.84
CA VAL A 15 5.90 -26.14 -24.60
C VAL A 15 6.63 -24.95 -23.99
N LEU A 16 7.97 -24.99 -23.92
CA LEU A 16 8.77 -23.89 -23.38
C LEU A 16 8.61 -22.59 -24.17
N ARG A 17 8.53 -22.67 -25.51
CA ARG A 17 8.30 -21.50 -26.37
C ARG A 17 6.91 -20.91 -26.17
N GLU A 18 5.88 -21.74 -26.06
CA GLU A 18 4.52 -21.27 -25.81
C GLU A 18 4.40 -20.60 -24.43
N ALA A 19 4.96 -21.24 -23.40
CA ALA A 19 5.02 -20.67 -22.05
C ALA A 19 5.77 -19.34 -22.05
N ALA A 20 6.93 -19.26 -22.71
CA ALA A 20 7.69 -18.02 -22.84
C ALA A 20 6.88 -16.90 -23.54
N ALA A 21 6.13 -17.22 -24.59
CA ALA A 21 5.28 -16.26 -25.28
C ALA A 21 4.13 -15.73 -24.39
N LYS A 22 3.54 -16.58 -23.55
CA LYS A 22 2.53 -16.15 -22.57
C LYS A 22 3.13 -15.27 -21.48
N LEU A 23 4.30 -15.66 -20.96
CA LEU A 23 5.03 -14.91 -19.93
C LEU A 23 5.52 -13.54 -20.43
N GLN A 24 5.68 -13.33 -21.74
CA GLN A 24 5.98 -12.01 -22.32
C GLN A 24 4.84 -11.00 -22.17
N ARG A 25 3.61 -11.42 -21.82
CA ARG A 25 2.45 -10.52 -21.64
C ARG A 25 1.78 -10.74 -20.28
N PRO A 26 2.44 -10.38 -19.16
CA PRO A 26 1.93 -10.65 -17.82
C PRO A 26 0.84 -9.66 -17.37
N ALA A 27 0.30 -8.81 -18.27
CA ALA A 27 -0.79 -7.88 -17.95
C ALA A 27 -1.97 -8.51 -17.18
N PRO A 28 -2.43 -9.75 -17.49
CA PRO A 28 -3.46 -10.41 -16.69
C PRO A 28 -3.02 -10.70 -15.25
N LEU A 29 -1.76 -11.12 -15.04
CA LEU A 29 -1.18 -11.32 -13.71
C LEU A 29 -1.04 -9.98 -12.97
N MET A 30 -0.54 -8.93 -13.63
CA MET A 30 -0.41 -7.60 -13.04
C MET A 30 -1.77 -7.04 -12.59
N ARG A 31 -2.82 -7.23 -13.38
CA ARG A 31 -4.20 -6.86 -13.00
C ARG A 31 -4.67 -7.61 -11.75
N ALA A 32 -4.38 -8.92 -11.69
CA ALA A 32 -4.74 -9.74 -10.54
C ALA A 32 -3.98 -9.27 -9.29
N ILE A 33 -2.66 -9.06 -9.38
CA ILE A 33 -1.83 -8.55 -8.28
C ILE A 33 -2.34 -7.19 -7.79
N ALA A 34 -2.67 -6.26 -8.69
CA ALA A 34 -3.21 -4.96 -8.29
C ALA A 34 -4.53 -5.08 -7.51
N THR A 35 -5.41 -5.97 -7.97
CA THR A 35 -6.67 -6.29 -7.27
C THR A 35 -6.39 -6.83 -5.86
N GLU A 36 -5.43 -7.74 -5.74
CA GLU A 36 -5.10 -8.35 -4.45
C GLU A 36 -4.47 -7.35 -3.48
N LEU A 37 -3.57 -6.49 -3.95
CA LEU A 37 -3.01 -5.40 -3.15
C LEU A 37 -4.11 -4.45 -2.62
N ALA A 38 -5.16 -4.19 -3.41
CA ALA A 38 -6.31 -3.42 -2.95
C ALA A 38 -7.14 -4.17 -1.89
N SER A 39 -7.36 -5.48 -2.07
CA SER A 39 -8.03 -6.34 -1.09
C SER A 39 -7.29 -6.37 0.25
N ILE A 40 -5.98 -6.60 0.24
CA ILE A 40 -5.13 -6.58 1.45
C ILE A 40 -5.15 -5.21 2.10
N THR A 41 -5.11 -4.13 1.31
CA THR A 41 -5.25 -2.78 1.85
C THR A 41 -6.59 -2.60 2.58
N ALA A 42 -7.70 -3.04 2.00
CA ALA A 42 -9.01 -2.97 2.65
C ALA A 42 -9.03 -3.77 3.97
N LEU A 43 -8.41 -4.95 4.00
CA LEU A 43 -8.24 -5.74 5.23
C LEU A 43 -7.37 -5.00 6.27
N ASN A 44 -6.31 -4.31 5.86
CA ASN A 44 -5.49 -3.49 6.75
C ASN A 44 -6.30 -2.33 7.33
N PHE A 45 -7.17 -1.70 6.54
CA PHE A 45 -8.12 -0.70 7.03
C PHE A 45 -9.06 -1.27 8.10
N LEU A 46 -9.63 -2.46 7.87
CA LEU A 46 -10.50 -3.13 8.84
C LEU A 46 -9.76 -3.50 10.13
N ALA A 47 -8.53 -3.99 10.01
CA ALA A 47 -7.66 -4.39 11.12
C ALA A 47 -7.06 -3.21 11.90
N GLN A 48 -7.37 -1.95 11.52
CA GLN A 48 -6.76 -0.74 12.09
C GLN A 48 -5.24 -0.70 11.90
N GLY A 49 -4.75 -1.20 10.77
CA GLY A 49 -3.36 -1.24 10.37
C GLY A 49 -2.67 -2.57 10.70
N ARG A 50 -1.50 -2.77 10.08
CA ARG A 50 -0.62 -3.90 10.36
C ARG A 50 0.84 -3.42 10.46
N PRO A 51 1.44 -3.40 11.67
CA PRO A 51 0.83 -3.74 12.95
C PRO A 51 -0.34 -2.79 13.30
N HIS A 52 -1.23 -3.23 14.21
CA HIS A 52 -2.36 -2.43 14.66
C HIS A 52 -1.89 -1.06 15.14
N TRP A 53 -2.56 0.00 14.71
CA TRP A 53 -2.21 1.37 15.04
C TRP A 53 -2.35 1.63 16.53
N LEU A 54 -1.40 2.39 17.08
CA LEU A 54 -1.51 2.90 18.44
C LEU A 54 -2.71 3.84 18.58
N GLY A 55 -3.33 3.74 19.76
CA GLY A 55 -4.35 4.63 20.30
C GLY A 55 -4.09 6.11 20.01
N LEU A 56 -5.15 6.88 19.77
CA LEU A 56 -5.05 8.34 19.80
C LEU A 56 -4.89 8.79 21.24
N LYS A 57 -3.92 9.68 21.50
CA LYS A 57 -3.71 10.27 22.84
C LYS A 57 -4.93 11.08 23.31
N HIS A 58 -5.62 11.76 22.38
CA HIS A 58 -6.82 12.54 22.62
C HIS A 58 -7.82 12.29 21.48
N PRO A 59 -8.64 11.22 21.54
CA PRO A 59 -9.66 10.99 20.53
C PRO A 59 -10.72 12.09 20.60
N SER A 60 -11.08 12.65 19.44
CA SER A 60 -12.14 13.66 19.34
C SER A 60 -13.50 13.04 19.64
N ALA A 61 -14.33 13.72 20.42
CA ALA A 61 -15.74 13.32 20.64
C ALA A 61 -16.59 13.37 19.35
N ARG A 62 -16.08 13.98 18.27
CA ARG A 62 -16.76 14.06 16.97
C ARG A 62 -16.52 12.84 16.07
N ARG A 63 -15.68 11.89 16.49
CA ARG A 63 -15.44 10.67 15.72
C ARG A 63 -16.71 9.84 15.70
N THR A 64 -17.04 9.29 14.55
CA THR A 64 -18.32 8.60 14.35
C THR A 64 -18.23 7.10 14.62
N ASN A 65 -17.06 6.47 14.44
CA ASN A 65 -16.97 5.00 14.39
C ASN A 65 -15.95 4.37 15.36
N GLY A 66 -15.35 5.15 16.27
CA GLY A 66 -14.37 4.68 17.27
C GLY A 66 -13.03 4.16 16.74
N MET A 67 -12.99 3.74 15.47
CA MET A 67 -11.81 3.36 14.71
C MET A 67 -10.82 4.53 14.67
N ILE A 68 -9.52 4.22 14.65
CA ILE A 68 -8.42 5.18 14.61
C ILE A 68 -7.99 5.43 13.16
N LEU A 69 -7.85 4.36 12.37
CA LEU A 69 -7.45 4.40 10.96
C LEU A 69 -8.59 4.86 10.04
N GLN A 70 -9.82 4.79 10.52
CA GLN A 70 -11.00 5.25 9.79
C GLN A 70 -11.83 6.16 10.69
N ASP A 71 -12.17 7.34 10.20
CA ASP A 71 -13.22 8.19 10.78
C ASP A 71 -14.38 8.25 9.80
N THR A 72 -14.19 9.03 8.73
CA THR A 72 -15.15 9.18 7.63
C THR A 72 -14.95 8.17 6.50
N GLY A 73 -13.87 7.39 6.51
CA GLY A 73 -13.50 6.49 5.40
C GLY A 73 -12.71 7.15 4.26
N ARG A 74 -12.59 8.49 4.22
CA ARG A 74 -11.96 9.23 3.10
C ARG A 74 -10.59 8.68 2.66
N LEU A 75 -9.71 8.33 3.61
CA LEU A 75 -8.39 7.79 3.25
C LEU A 75 -8.52 6.40 2.61
N ARG A 76 -9.32 5.50 3.19
CA ARG A 76 -9.61 4.17 2.65
C ARG A 76 -10.15 4.28 1.23
N ASP A 77 -11.16 5.12 1.04
CA ASP A 77 -11.88 5.25 -0.23
C ASP A 77 -11.03 5.92 -1.32
N SER A 78 -9.94 6.59 -0.95
CA SER A 78 -8.99 7.17 -1.90
C SER A 78 -7.94 6.20 -2.41
N VAL A 79 -7.87 5.00 -1.83
CA VAL A 79 -6.89 4.00 -2.25
C VAL A 79 -7.40 3.28 -3.49
N THR A 80 -6.61 3.33 -4.56
CA THR A 80 -6.95 2.73 -5.86
C THR A 80 -5.82 1.81 -6.34
N PRO A 81 -6.15 0.61 -6.87
CA PRO A 81 -5.18 -0.22 -7.57
C PRO A 81 -4.81 0.37 -8.93
N PHE A 82 -3.61 0.06 -9.40
CA PHE A 82 -3.16 0.38 -10.76
C PHE A 82 -2.25 -0.74 -11.30
N HIS A 83 -2.18 -0.85 -12.62
CA HIS A 83 -1.34 -1.83 -13.28
C HIS A 83 -0.96 -1.36 -14.69
N THR A 84 0.14 -1.90 -15.19
CA THR A 84 0.58 -1.84 -16.58
C THR A 84 0.80 -3.28 -17.07
N ASP A 85 1.45 -3.45 -18.21
CA ASP A 85 1.76 -4.78 -18.74
C ASP A 85 2.78 -5.54 -17.89
N ASP A 86 3.64 -4.86 -17.13
CA ASP A 86 4.77 -5.44 -16.38
C ASP A 86 4.86 -5.00 -14.91
N SER A 87 3.95 -4.14 -14.44
CA SER A 87 3.93 -3.67 -13.06
C SER A 87 2.53 -3.53 -12.50
N ALA A 88 2.41 -3.66 -11.18
CA ALA A 88 1.17 -3.55 -10.45
C ALA A 88 1.40 -2.84 -9.11
N GLY A 89 0.38 -2.15 -8.61
CA GLY A 89 0.48 -1.45 -7.33
C GLY A 89 -0.85 -0.94 -6.81
N VAL A 90 -0.78 -0.29 -5.65
CA VAL A 90 -1.90 0.35 -4.96
C VAL A 90 -1.42 1.68 -4.37
N GLY A 91 -2.25 2.71 -4.42
CA GLY A 91 -1.85 4.04 -3.95
C GLY A 91 -3.02 4.97 -3.69
N SER A 92 -2.74 6.14 -3.12
CA SER A 92 -3.72 7.19 -2.86
C SER A 92 -3.24 8.52 -3.43
N ASN A 93 -4.16 9.31 -3.97
CA ASN A 93 -3.90 10.67 -4.45
C ASN A 93 -4.04 11.75 -3.36
N LEU A 94 -4.33 11.37 -2.12
CA LEU A 94 -4.45 12.34 -1.03
C LEU A 94 -3.09 12.84 -0.58
N VAL A 95 -2.94 14.16 -0.52
CA VAL A 95 -1.70 14.85 -0.12
C VAL A 95 -1.13 14.33 1.21
N TYR A 96 -1.98 13.95 2.16
CA TYR A 96 -1.56 13.47 3.47
C TYR A 96 -1.30 11.95 3.53
N ALA A 97 -1.66 11.16 2.51
CA ALA A 97 -1.57 9.70 2.58
C ALA A 97 -0.13 9.22 2.82
N ALA A 98 0.84 9.82 2.13
CA ALA A 98 2.25 9.44 2.24
C ALA A 98 2.80 9.66 3.67
N ILE A 99 2.60 10.84 4.25
CA ILE A 99 3.08 11.13 5.61
C ILE A 99 2.30 10.34 6.68
N GLN A 100 1.06 9.94 6.40
CA GLN A 100 0.33 9.02 7.26
C GLN A 100 0.95 7.63 7.25
N HIS A 101 1.25 7.07 6.06
CA HIS A 101 1.81 5.73 5.91
C HIS A 101 3.23 5.64 6.45
N LEU A 102 4.10 6.53 5.96
CA LEU A 102 5.54 6.51 6.22
C LEU A 102 5.93 7.23 7.52
N GLY A 103 5.04 8.04 8.08
CA GLY A 103 5.39 8.99 9.13
C GLY A 103 6.23 10.14 8.58
N GLY A 104 6.74 10.99 9.47
CA GLY A 104 7.66 12.06 9.09
C GLY A 104 7.51 13.33 9.90
N GLN A 105 8.07 14.43 9.39
CA GLN A 105 8.04 15.75 10.01
C GLN A 105 7.31 16.72 9.09
N THR A 106 6.26 17.38 9.58
CA THR A 106 5.66 18.49 8.81
C THR A 106 6.57 19.71 8.85
N ARG A 107 6.47 20.56 7.84
CA ARG A 107 7.31 21.75 7.73
C ARG A 107 6.96 22.77 8.81
N PRO A 108 7.96 23.47 9.37
CA PRO A 108 7.71 24.66 10.18
C PRO A 108 6.87 25.68 9.40
N HIS A 109 5.91 26.30 10.09
CA HIS A 109 5.04 27.30 9.49
C HIS A 109 4.52 28.28 10.55
N THR A 110 4.13 29.47 10.09
CA THR A 110 3.54 30.49 10.96
C THR A 110 2.03 30.35 10.94
N ILE A 111 1.42 30.28 12.13
CA ILE A 111 -0.03 30.30 12.30
C ILE A 111 -0.45 31.74 12.60
N LEU A 112 -1.39 32.23 11.80
CA LEU A 112 -1.94 33.58 11.88
C LEU A 112 -3.46 33.53 12.11
N PRO A 113 -4.03 34.50 12.84
CA PRO A 113 -5.48 34.60 12.98
C PRO A 113 -6.11 35.03 11.65
N LYS A 114 -7.11 34.28 11.16
CA LYS A 114 -7.77 34.58 9.88
C LYS A 114 -8.71 35.78 9.95
N ASN A 115 -9.55 35.84 10.99
CA ASN A 115 -10.66 36.80 11.10
C ASN A 115 -10.58 37.69 12.36
N LYS A 116 -9.55 37.52 13.20
CA LYS A 116 -9.40 38.21 14.50
C LYS A 116 -8.02 38.87 14.59
N ARG A 117 -7.84 39.77 15.56
CA ARG A 117 -6.57 40.51 15.76
C ARG A 117 -5.45 39.68 16.42
N ALA A 118 -5.81 38.59 17.09
CA ALA A 118 -4.86 37.72 17.80
C ALA A 118 -5.41 36.29 17.94
N LEU A 119 -4.51 35.34 18.16
CA LEU A 119 -4.80 33.97 18.57
C LEU A 119 -4.86 33.93 20.10
N ALA A 120 -5.85 33.22 20.64
CA ALA A 120 -6.02 33.06 22.08
C ALA A 120 -6.22 31.57 22.45
N PHE A 121 -5.38 31.04 23.34
CA PHE A 121 -5.45 29.67 23.83
C PHE A 121 -4.69 29.53 25.15
N ASN A 122 -5.17 28.68 26.07
CA ASN A 122 -4.55 28.42 27.38
C ASN A 122 -4.16 29.72 28.15
N GLY A 123 -5.04 30.73 28.14
CA GLY A 123 -4.80 32.03 28.80
C GLY A 123 -3.76 32.94 28.12
N ARG A 124 -3.18 32.53 26.98
CA ARG A 124 -2.21 33.32 26.20
C ARG A 124 -2.90 34.01 25.03
N VAL A 125 -2.48 35.24 24.73
CA VAL A 125 -2.93 36.02 23.57
C VAL A 125 -1.70 36.46 22.76
N VAL A 126 -1.60 36.01 21.51
CA VAL A 126 -0.44 36.27 20.64
C VAL A 126 -0.87 36.66 19.23
N LYS A 127 -0.09 37.51 18.56
CA LYS A 127 -0.37 37.91 17.16
C LYS A 127 -0.07 36.81 16.15
N LYS A 128 0.89 35.94 16.45
CA LYS A 128 1.31 34.81 15.62
C LYS A 128 1.90 33.69 16.46
N VAL A 129 1.89 32.46 15.94
CA VAL A 129 2.63 31.32 16.50
C VAL A 129 3.57 30.79 15.43
N ASN A 130 4.86 30.64 15.76
CA ASN A 130 5.82 29.96 14.91
C ASN A 130 5.81 28.46 15.28
N HIS A 131 5.12 27.63 14.50
CA HIS A 131 5.04 26.20 14.76
C HIS A 131 6.25 25.49 14.12
N PRO A 132 7.01 24.65 14.85
CA PRO A 132 8.17 23.94 14.31
C PRO A 132 7.82 22.79 13.36
N GLY A 133 6.56 22.68 12.94
CA GLY A 133 5.98 21.44 12.41
C GLY A 133 5.78 20.37 13.49
N SER A 134 5.26 19.23 13.08
CA SER A 134 4.90 18.11 13.95
C SER A 134 5.62 16.85 13.50
N LYS A 135 6.13 16.08 14.46
CA LYS A 135 6.64 14.73 14.22
C LYS A 135 5.47 13.75 14.26
N LEU A 136 5.18 13.12 13.12
CA LEU A 136 4.16 12.08 12.99
C LEU A 136 4.84 10.70 13.01
N PRO A 137 4.34 9.76 13.84
CA PRO A 137 4.76 8.36 13.73
C PRO A 137 4.23 7.76 12.44
N ALA A 138 4.93 6.76 11.92
CA ALA A 138 4.43 5.96 10.81
C ALA A 138 3.17 5.21 11.22
N ARG A 139 2.20 5.17 10.32
CA ARG A 139 0.96 4.45 10.51
C ARG A 139 0.65 3.69 9.22
N PRO A 140 1.30 2.52 9.01
CA PRO A 140 1.15 1.77 7.77
C PRO A 140 -0.29 1.26 7.58
N PHE A 141 -0.81 1.43 6.36
CA PHE A 141 -2.14 0.95 5.98
C PHE A 141 -2.16 0.27 4.59
N LEU A 142 -1.14 0.51 3.76
CA LEU A 142 -0.91 -0.23 2.52
C LEU A 142 -0.34 -1.63 2.83
N PRO A 143 -0.23 -2.54 1.83
CA PRO A 143 0.32 -3.90 1.97
C PRO A 143 1.85 -3.92 2.18
N MET A 144 2.39 -2.89 2.81
CA MET A 144 3.81 -2.66 3.00
C MET A 144 4.07 -1.87 4.29
N GLY A 145 5.21 -2.11 4.91
CA GLY A 145 5.69 -1.35 6.05
C GLY A 145 6.07 0.09 5.70
N ALA A 146 6.44 0.85 6.73
CA ALA A 146 6.94 2.22 6.56
C ALA A 146 8.33 2.28 5.89
N ASN A 147 9.06 1.16 5.90
CA ASN A 147 10.39 0.98 5.33
C ASN A 147 10.36 0.56 3.85
N GLY A 148 9.18 0.29 3.28
CA GLY A 148 9.07 -0.17 1.90
C GLY A 148 8.88 -1.68 1.73
N GLU A 149 9.07 -2.47 2.78
CA GLU A 149 8.96 -3.93 2.71
C GLU A 149 7.51 -4.37 2.61
N LEU A 150 7.22 -5.35 1.76
CA LEU A 150 5.88 -5.95 1.71
C LEU A 150 5.54 -6.59 3.05
N GLN A 151 4.26 -6.54 3.38
CA GLN A 151 3.72 -7.33 4.47
C GLN A 151 3.86 -8.83 4.13
N PHE A 152 4.24 -9.67 5.10
CA PHE A 152 4.47 -11.11 4.87
C PHE A 152 3.31 -11.81 4.17
N GLU A 153 2.07 -11.57 4.61
CA GLU A 153 0.88 -12.17 3.99
C GLU A 153 0.70 -11.72 2.53
N ALA A 154 1.04 -10.46 2.22
CA ALA A 154 1.02 -9.96 0.85
C ALA A 154 2.10 -10.62 -0.02
N GLU A 155 3.30 -10.81 0.54
CA GLU A 155 4.39 -11.49 -0.16
C GLU A 155 4.04 -12.94 -0.50
N VAL A 156 3.47 -13.67 0.46
CA VAL A 156 3.04 -15.07 0.27
C VAL A 156 1.96 -15.16 -0.82
N GLU A 157 0.96 -14.27 -0.79
CA GLU A 157 -0.12 -14.29 -1.76
C GLU A 157 0.39 -13.94 -3.17
N LEU A 158 1.16 -12.87 -3.32
CA LEU A 158 1.73 -12.47 -4.61
C LEU A 158 2.62 -13.58 -5.20
N ARG A 159 3.39 -14.27 -4.36
CA ARG A 159 4.19 -15.42 -4.78
C ARG A 159 3.32 -16.57 -5.26
N SER A 160 2.24 -16.88 -4.55
CA SER A 160 1.27 -17.91 -4.95
C SER A 160 0.66 -17.58 -6.32
N MET A 161 0.22 -16.34 -6.52
CA MET A 161 -0.35 -15.88 -7.80
C MET A 161 0.64 -16.00 -8.95
N ALA A 162 1.91 -15.65 -8.74
CA ALA A 162 2.95 -15.79 -9.75
C ALA A 162 3.23 -17.27 -10.09
N GLN A 163 3.24 -18.15 -9.10
CA GLN A 163 3.41 -19.59 -9.29
C GLN A 163 2.24 -20.22 -10.05
N GLU A 164 1.01 -19.82 -9.73
CA GLU A 164 -0.19 -20.29 -10.42
C GLU A 164 -0.20 -19.82 -11.88
N TYR A 165 0.17 -18.56 -12.12
CA TYR A 165 0.29 -18.03 -13.47
C TYR A 165 1.33 -18.79 -14.29
N LEU A 166 2.50 -19.08 -13.71
CA LEU A 166 3.53 -19.90 -14.35
C LEU A 166 3.03 -21.31 -14.66
N ARG A 167 2.34 -21.96 -13.72
CA ARG A 167 1.74 -23.28 -13.94
C ARG A 167 0.76 -23.25 -15.10
N SER A 168 -0.15 -22.29 -15.12
CA SER A 168 -1.15 -22.14 -16.19
C SER A 168 -0.52 -21.94 -17.57
N ALA A 169 0.67 -21.33 -17.63
CA ALA A 169 1.40 -21.13 -18.88
C ALA A 169 2.02 -22.43 -19.43
N LEU A 170 2.27 -23.41 -18.56
CA LEU A 170 2.92 -24.71 -18.87
C LEU A 170 1.93 -25.85 -19.13
N GLU A 171 0.69 -25.76 -18.64
CA GLU A 171 -0.32 -26.83 -18.72
C GLU A 171 -1.19 -26.78 -19.99
N THR A 172 -0.81 -25.98 -20.98
CA THR A 172 -1.54 -25.87 -22.26
C THR A 172 -0.80 -26.62 -23.36
#